data_AF-A0A1M6CJF9-F1
#
_entry.id   AF-A0A1M6CJF9-F1
#
_cell.length_a   1.000
_cell.length_b   1.000
_cell.length_c   1.000
_cell.angle_alpha   90.00
_cell.angle_beta   90.00
_cell.angle_gamma   90.00
#
_symmetry.space_group_name_H-M   'P 1'
#
loop_
_entity.id
_entity.type
_entity.pdbx_description
1 polymer ?
#
loop_
_entity_poly.entity_id
_entity_poly.type
_entity_poly.pdbx_seq_one_letter_code
_entity_poly.pdbx_strand_id
1 'polypeptide(L)'
;MRLELKKFIALFVFLCVSFAFAQEELFVYKKVNNEVDESVPAAKLYKSDWIKELPIPPEKVQQVSWVKEKVEVKDKKGRVVKDKKGKPKMKTKRKKVVTWVEKEPSEPPTFVPVDCKFGQLWARRADLARFMQAAKDISGEYASATGSVFLKKSPTNPRYFSIVIQNGPVSERAEIEMGNLEIRESNGHVRFTFQEEGCTVDVALYNFQLKVAQRGCADYNAGKYTLSGEYNTYKGNTRKVENFNMPEQEFKFKKYLWCGSGFDSCEKVKDDNGPVTITWSKGGNGFIERKAGEDVHTYRPFEHVIPHKRDFYKGEKPVIIKTKRTDMAGEWMFWYFYPKAERLKMVRAGMKEEIAYMEIYE
;
A
#
# COMPACT_ATOMS: atom_id res chain seq x y z
N MET A 1 31.98 21.43 22.49
CA MET A 1 31.19 22.09 21.42
C MET A 1 31.42 21.50 20.03
N ARG A 2 32.66 21.36 19.52
CA ARG A 2 32.93 20.79 18.18
C ARG A 2 32.52 19.32 17.99
N LEU A 3 32.53 18.52 19.06
CA LEU A 3 32.15 17.09 18.99
C LEU A 3 30.62 16.91 18.89
N GLU A 4 29.86 17.71 19.64
CA GLU A 4 28.39 17.70 19.66
C GLU A 4 27.81 18.17 18.32
N LEU A 5 28.43 19.18 17.68
CA LEU A 5 28.04 19.63 16.35
C LEU A 5 28.24 18.55 15.27
N LYS A 6 29.33 17.75 15.37
CA LYS A 6 29.59 16.62 14.45
C LYS A 6 28.58 15.50 14.62
N LYS A 7 28.16 15.20 15.86
CA LYS A 7 27.10 14.21 16.14
C LYS A 7 25.75 14.67 15.60
N PHE A 8 25.42 15.95 15.76
CA PHE A 8 24.18 16.53 15.24
C PHE A 8 24.13 16.49 13.71
N ILE A 9 25.23 16.85 13.03
CA ILE A 9 25.33 16.77 11.57
C ILE A 9 25.26 15.31 11.10
N ALA A 10 25.94 14.38 11.78
CA ALA A 10 25.88 12.96 11.44
C ALA A 10 24.46 12.39 11.61
N LEU A 11 23.75 12.77 12.67
CA LEU A 11 22.36 12.37 12.91
C LEU A 11 21.41 12.96 11.84
N PHE A 12 21.63 14.21 11.45
CA PHE A 12 20.86 14.87 10.39
C PHE A 12 21.10 14.22 9.03
N VAL A 13 22.36 13.87 8.71
CA VAL A 13 22.71 13.11 7.51
C VAL A 13 22.11 11.70 7.55
N PHE A 14 22.14 11.00 8.69
CA PHE A 14 21.50 9.69 8.85
C PHE A 14 19.98 9.76 8.67
N LEU A 15 19.34 10.82 9.17
CA LEU A 15 17.91 11.08 8.95
C LEU A 15 17.61 11.36 7.47
N CYS A 16 18.39 12.21 6.81
CA CYS A 16 18.19 12.50 5.38
C CYS A 16 18.42 11.27 4.50
N VAL A 17 19.36 10.41 4.88
CA VAL A 17 19.69 9.17 4.17
C VAL A 17 18.60 8.10 4.38
N SER A 18 17.96 8.03 5.55
CA SER A 18 16.87 7.06 5.79
C SER A 18 15.58 7.39 5.03
N PHE A 19 15.30 8.67 4.73
CA PHE A 19 14.19 9.04 3.84
C PHE A 19 14.44 8.73 2.36
N ALA A 20 15.70 8.56 1.94
CA ALA A 20 16.03 8.24 0.55
C ALA A 20 15.88 6.74 0.21
N PHE A 21 15.90 5.84 1.21
CA PHE A 21 15.96 4.39 1.00
C PHE A 21 14.61 3.67 0.88
N ALA A 22 13.49 4.39 0.83
CA ALA A 22 12.15 3.78 0.73
C ALA A 22 11.52 3.87 -0.68
N GLN A 23 12.27 4.31 -1.69
CA GLN A 23 11.77 4.36 -3.07
C GLN A 23 12.26 3.13 -3.84
N GLU A 24 11.33 2.39 -4.46
CA GLU A 24 11.68 1.35 -5.43
C GLU A 24 12.34 2.02 -6.65
N GLU A 25 13.66 1.81 -6.79
CA GLU A 25 14.46 2.31 -7.89
C GLU A 25 14.55 1.26 -9.01
N LEU A 26 14.44 1.69 -10.27
CA LEU A 26 14.72 0.85 -11.43
C LEU A 26 16.10 1.20 -12.00
N PHE A 27 17.01 0.23 -12.00
CA PHE A 27 18.31 0.35 -12.65
C PHE A 27 18.17 0.09 -14.16
N VAL A 28 18.79 0.95 -14.95
CA VAL A 28 18.85 0.84 -16.42
C VAL A 28 20.30 0.72 -16.88
N TYR A 29 20.54 -0.04 -17.94
CA TYR A 29 21.85 -0.48 -18.39
C TYR A 29 22.10 -0.10 -19.84
N LYS A 30 23.38 0.02 -20.21
CA LYS A 30 23.80 0.18 -21.61
C LYS A 30 24.01 -1.19 -22.25
N LYS A 31 23.76 -1.25 -23.56
CA LYS A 31 24.09 -2.41 -24.38
C LYS A 31 25.40 -2.15 -25.11
N VAL A 32 26.40 -3.01 -24.91
CA VAL A 32 27.72 -2.94 -25.53
C VAL A 32 27.98 -4.26 -26.24
N ASN A 33 28.39 -4.24 -27.51
CA ASN A 33 28.69 -5.44 -28.31
C ASN A 33 27.54 -6.49 -28.33
N ASN A 34 26.30 -6.03 -28.46
CA ASN A 34 25.08 -6.86 -28.41
C ASN A 34 24.75 -7.53 -27.06
N GLU A 35 25.52 -7.29 -26.01
CA GLU A 35 25.25 -7.77 -24.65
C GLU A 35 24.94 -6.58 -23.72
N VAL A 36 24.09 -6.80 -22.72
CA VAL A 36 23.78 -5.77 -21.71
C VAL A 36 24.86 -5.82 -20.64
N ASP A 37 25.51 -4.69 -20.39
CA ASP A 37 26.54 -4.60 -19.34
C ASP A 37 25.87 -4.45 -17.97
N GLU A 38 25.83 -5.55 -17.20
CA GLU A 38 25.25 -5.59 -15.86
C GLU A 38 26.19 -5.06 -14.77
N SER A 39 27.48 -4.88 -15.07
CA SER A 39 28.51 -4.56 -14.07
C SER A 39 28.34 -3.17 -13.48
N VAL A 40 27.84 -2.21 -14.28
CA VAL A 40 27.61 -0.83 -13.88
C VAL A 40 26.28 -0.33 -14.45
N PRO A 41 25.29 0.03 -13.60
CA PRO A 41 24.08 0.68 -14.07
C PRO A 41 24.38 2.01 -14.76
N ALA A 42 23.77 2.24 -15.90
CA ALA A 42 23.90 3.48 -16.65
C ALA A 42 23.19 4.65 -15.96
N ALA A 43 22.02 4.38 -15.35
CA ALA A 43 21.25 5.35 -14.58
C ALA A 43 20.26 4.64 -13.64
N LYS A 44 19.55 5.44 -12.85
CA LYS A 44 18.46 5.02 -11.96
C LYS A 44 17.20 5.82 -12.25
N LEU A 45 16.06 5.14 -12.26
CA LEU A 45 14.74 5.75 -12.40
C LEU A 45 13.96 5.61 -11.10
N TYR A 46 13.22 6.66 -10.75
CA TYR A 46 12.34 6.73 -9.59
C TYR A 46 10.89 6.55 -10.03
N LYS A 47 9.99 6.13 -9.13
CA LYS A 47 8.55 5.90 -9.42
C LYS A 47 7.85 7.05 -10.16
N SER A 48 8.30 8.29 -9.99
CA SER A 48 7.78 9.48 -10.67
C SER A 48 8.30 9.70 -12.10
N ASP A 49 9.35 8.98 -12.52
CA ASP A 49 9.97 9.14 -13.83
C ASP A 49 9.15 8.42 -14.91
N TRP A 50 9.07 9.05 -16.09
CA TRP A 50 8.42 8.42 -17.24
C TRP A 50 9.29 7.30 -17.82
N ILE A 51 8.64 6.20 -18.20
CA ILE A 51 9.27 5.06 -18.85
C ILE A 51 8.30 4.41 -19.83
N LYS A 52 8.80 4.00 -20.99
CA LYS A 52 8.05 3.27 -22.01
C LYS A 52 8.84 2.04 -22.46
N GLU A 53 8.23 0.87 -22.35
CA GLU A 53 8.81 -0.35 -22.91
C GLU A 53 8.81 -0.27 -24.44
N LEU A 54 9.94 -0.58 -25.06
CA LEU A 54 10.12 -0.60 -26.50
C LEU A 54 10.00 -2.05 -27.02
N PRO A 55 9.68 -2.23 -28.32
CA PRO A 55 9.66 -3.56 -28.93
C PRO A 55 11.00 -4.27 -28.76
N ILE A 56 10.95 -5.57 -28.46
CA ILE A 56 12.15 -6.41 -28.35
C ILE A 56 12.73 -6.58 -29.76
N PRO A 57 14.01 -6.23 -30.01
CA PRO A 57 14.63 -6.46 -31.31
C PRO A 57 14.75 -7.96 -31.61
N PRO A 58 14.60 -8.37 -32.88
CA PRO A 58 14.69 -9.78 -33.28
C PRO A 58 16.09 -10.36 -33.03
N GLU A 59 16.16 -11.66 -32.71
CA GLU A 59 17.43 -12.35 -32.54
C GLU A 59 17.92 -12.93 -33.87
N LYS A 60 19.23 -12.83 -34.13
CA LYS A 60 19.86 -13.47 -35.29
C LYS A 60 20.25 -14.89 -34.94
N VAL A 61 19.48 -15.86 -35.40
CA VAL A 61 19.74 -17.28 -35.16
C VAL A 61 20.47 -17.88 -36.36
N GLN A 62 21.53 -18.65 -36.10
CA GLN A 62 22.19 -19.45 -37.15
C GLN A 62 21.30 -20.62 -37.56
N GLN A 63 20.75 -20.56 -38.76
CA GLN A 63 20.04 -21.68 -39.37
C GLN A 63 21.01 -22.48 -40.25
N VAL A 64 21.32 -23.70 -39.83
CA VAL A 64 22.11 -24.65 -40.62
C VAL A 64 21.17 -25.37 -41.59
N SER A 65 21.34 -25.13 -42.89
CA SER A 65 20.67 -25.89 -43.94
C SER A 65 21.65 -26.79 -44.69
N TRP A 66 21.17 -27.95 -45.14
CA TRP A 66 21.96 -28.89 -45.93
C TRP A 66 21.52 -28.83 -47.39
N VAL A 67 22.28 -28.12 -48.22
CA VAL A 67 21.98 -27.99 -49.64
C VAL A 67 22.63 -29.14 -50.40
N LYS A 68 21.87 -29.77 -51.31
CA LYS A 68 22.36 -30.85 -52.17
C LYS A 68 23.03 -30.22 -53.41
N GLU A 69 24.35 -30.35 -53.51
CA GLU A 69 25.13 -29.89 -54.67
C GLU A 69 25.57 -31.11 -55.49
N LYS A 70 25.41 -31.05 -56.82
CA LYS A 70 25.91 -32.09 -57.72
C LYS A 70 27.36 -31.76 -58.05
N VAL A 71 28.28 -32.61 -57.61
CA VAL A 71 29.73 -32.45 -57.82
C VAL A 71 30.23 -33.56 -58.75
N GLU A 72 31.08 -33.22 -59.71
CA GLU A 72 31.72 -34.19 -60.60
C GLU A 72 32.62 -35.16 -59.82
N VAL A 73 32.49 -36.45 -60.12
CA VAL A 73 33.32 -37.51 -59.52
C VAL A 73 34.69 -37.50 -60.19
N LYS A 74 35.75 -37.26 -59.42
CA LYS A 74 37.14 -37.33 -59.88
C LYS A 74 37.83 -38.61 -59.40
N ASP A 75 38.74 -39.16 -60.19
CA ASP A 75 39.56 -40.32 -59.82
C ASP A 75 40.71 -39.94 -58.87
N LYS A 76 41.50 -40.93 -58.41
CA LYS A 76 42.65 -40.70 -57.50
C LYS A 76 43.75 -39.79 -58.09
N LYS A 77 43.71 -39.51 -59.39
CA LYS A 77 44.66 -38.63 -60.11
C LYS A 77 44.02 -37.31 -60.54
N GLY A 78 42.81 -36.99 -60.04
CA GLY A 78 42.13 -35.71 -60.28
C GLY A 78 41.36 -35.59 -61.59
N ARG A 79 41.23 -36.65 -62.39
CA ARG A 79 40.54 -36.64 -63.69
C ARG A 79 39.04 -36.95 -63.53
N VAL A 80 38.19 -36.30 -64.32
CA VAL A 80 36.73 -36.46 -64.26
C VAL A 80 36.33 -37.85 -64.76
N VAL A 81 35.67 -38.62 -63.90
CA VAL A 81 35.15 -39.95 -64.21
C VAL A 81 33.91 -39.79 -65.08
N LYS A 82 33.95 -40.37 -66.29
CA LYS A 82 32.82 -40.35 -67.23
C LYS A 82 31.95 -41.59 -67.07
N ASP A 83 30.66 -41.44 -67.36
CA ASP A 83 29.71 -42.55 -67.40
C ASP A 83 29.85 -43.37 -68.70
N LYS A 84 29.09 -44.47 -68.83
CA LYS A 84 29.10 -45.35 -70.01
C LYS A 84 28.68 -44.66 -71.32
N LYS A 85 28.16 -43.42 -71.25
CA LYS A 85 27.76 -42.58 -72.39
C LYS A 85 28.71 -41.39 -72.61
N GLY A 86 29.85 -41.35 -71.93
CA GLY A 86 30.89 -40.32 -72.08
C GLY A 86 30.64 -39.01 -71.34
N LYS A 87 29.57 -38.90 -70.52
CA LYS A 87 29.24 -37.69 -69.77
C LYS A 87 29.86 -37.70 -68.36
N PRO A 88 30.19 -36.54 -67.76
CA PRO A 88 30.72 -36.47 -66.39
C PRO A 88 29.79 -37.15 -65.38
N LYS A 89 30.33 -38.08 -64.58
CA LYS A 89 29.59 -38.75 -63.53
C LYS A 89 29.39 -37.78 -62.36
N MET A 90 28.16 -37.37 -62.10
CA MET A 90 27.82 -36.47 -61.00
C MET A 90 27.49 -37.25 -59.73
N LYS A 91 28.02 -36.83 -58.58
CA LYS A 91 27.63 -37.30 -57.26
C LYS A 91 27.01 -36.16 -56.47
N THR A 92 25.85 -36.41 -55.87
CA THR A 92 25.22 -35.44 -54.98
C THR A 92 25.96 -35.44 -53.64
N LYS A 93 26.58 -34.32 -53.27
CA LYS A 93 27.14 -34.09 -51.93
C LYS A 93 26.26 -33.10 -51.18
N ARG A 94 26.06 -33.33 -49.88
CA ARG A 94 25.41 -32.35 -49.00
C ARG A 94 26.47 -31.36 -48.53
N LYS A 95 26.26 -30.07 -48.78
CA LYS A 95 27.08 -28.98 -48.26
C LYS A 95 26.34 -28.31 -47.11
N LYS A 96 27.03 -28.13 -45.97
CA LYS A 96 26.51 -27.38 -44.83
C LYS A 96 26.54 -25.90 -45.20
N VAL A 97 25.39 -25.23 -45.18
CA VAL A 97 25.26 -23.79 -45.39
C VAL A 97 24.72 -23.19 -44.10
N VAL A 98 25.42 -22.21 -43.54
CA VAL A 98 25.00 -21.48 -42.34
C VAL A 98 24.40 -20.15 -42.81
N THR A 99 23.12 -19.94 -42.52
CA THR A 99 22.39 -18.73 -42.90
C THR A 99 21.92 -18.06 -41.62
N TRP A 100 22.08 -16.75 -41.51
CA TRP A 100 21.58 -15.99 -40.36
C TRP A 100 20.16 -15.54 -40.66
N VAL A 101 19.20 -15.95 -39.83
CA VAL A 101 17.79 -15.57 -39.98
C VAL A 101 17.37 -14.80 -38.74
N GLU A 102 16.72 -13.65 -38.95
CA GLU A 102 16.10 -12.88 -37.88
C GLU A 102 14.81 -13.59 -37.46
N LYS A 103 14.76 -14.04 -36.20
CA LYS A 103 13.63 -14.76 -35.63
C LYS A 103 13.16 -14.04 -34.36
N GLU A 104 11.85 -14.05 -34.11
CA GLU A 104 11.32 -13.62 -32.83
C GLU A 104 11.89 -14.49 -31.70
N PRO A 105 12.29 -13.90 -30.56
CA PRO A 105 12.85 -14.64 -29.43
C PRO A 105 11.84 -15.68 -28.93
N SER A 106 12.28 -16.94 -28.76
CA SER A 106 11.42 -18.02 -28.27
C SER A 106 11.15 -17.96 -26.76
N GLU A 107 11.99 -17.26 -26.02
CA GLU A 107 11.88 -17.07 -24.57
C GLU A 107 11.72 -15.58 -24.25
N PRO A 108 10.96 -15.21 -23.21
CA PRO A 108 10.85 -13.83 -22.78
C PRO A 108 12.25 -13.31 -22.41
N PRO A 109 12.77 -12.25 -23.07
CA PRO A 109 14.12 -11.79 -22.82
C PRO A 109 14.30 -11.30 -21.38
N THR A 110 15.47 -11.58 -20.82
CA THR A 110 15.89 -11.11 -19.49
C THR A 110 15.94 -9.58 -19.42
N PHE A 111 16.31 -8.93 -20.51
CA PHE A 111 16.38 -7.48 -20.64
C PHE A 111 15.48 -6.97 -21.77
N VAL A 112 14.80 -5.87 -21.51
CA VAL A 112 13.91 -5.20 -22.46
C VAL A 112 14.41 -3.78 -22.71
N PRO A 113 14.39 -3.31 -23.97
CA PRO A 113 14.70 -1.93 -24.26
C PRO A 113 13.59 -1.04 -23.70
N VAL A 114 13.99 0.07 -23.10
CA VAL A 114 13.10 1.07 -22.51
C VAL A 114 13.51 2.45 -22.99
N ASP A 115 12.52 3.27 -23.27
CA ASP A 115 12.67 4.70 -23.49
C ASP A 115 12.36 5.43 -22.18
N CYS A 116 13.29 6.26 -21.73
CA CYS A 116 13.17 7.01 -20.48
C CYS A 116 13.85 8.39 -20.60
N LYS A 117 13.83 9.19 -19.54
CA LYS A 117 14.43 10.54 -19.53
C LYS A 117 15.93 10.59 -19.87
N PHE A 118 16.63 9.46 -19.79
CA PHE A 118 18.06 9.32 -20.14
C PHE A 118 18.27 8.78 -21.56
N GLY A 119 17.20 8.65 -22.36
CA GLY A 119 17.19 8.04 -23.68
C GLY A 119 16.87 6.55 -23.66
N GLN A 120 17.25 5.87 -24.73
CA GLN A 120 17.02 4.43 -24.90
C GLN A 120 18.06 3.62 -24.14
N LEU A 121 17.62 2.87 -23.14
CA LEU A 121 18.43 2.00 -22.30
C LEU A 121 17.77 0.63 -22.16
N TRP A 122 18.37 -0.26 -21.38
CA TRP A 122 17.87 -1.62 -21.17
C TRP A 122 17.55 -1.84 -19.70
N ALA A 123 16.36 -2.37 -19.40
CA ALA A 123 15.95 -2.70 -18.04
C ALA A 123 15.76 -4.22 -17.92
N ARG A 124 16.08 -4.78 -16.75
CA ARG A 124 15.77 -6.19 -16.49
C ARG A 124 14.25 -6.36 -16.46
N ARG A 125 13.71 -7.32 -17.21
CA ARG A 125 12.27 -7.50 -17.42
C ARG A 125 11.49 -7.66 -16.11
N ALA A 126 12.03 -8.44 -15.18
CA ALA A 126 11.41 -8.66 -13.88
C ALA A 126 11.36 -7.37 -13.02
N ASP A 127 12.40 -6.54 -13.07
CA ASP A 127 12.48 -5.30 -12.31
C ASP A 127 11.64 -4.21 -12.97
N LEU A 128 11.61 -4.13 -14.30
CA LEU A 128 10.69 -3.26 -15.04
C LEU A 128 9.22 -3.61 -14.73
N ALA A 129 8.87 -4.90 -14.72
CA ALA A 129 7.51 -5.33 -14.37
C ALA A 129 7.13 -4.92 -12.94
N ARG A 130 8.03 -5.11 -11.97
CA ARG A 130 7.84 -4.66 -10.58
C ARG A 130 7.70 -3.14 -10.49
N PHE A 131 8.58 -2.40 -11.15
CA PHE A 131 8.56 -0.94 -11.19
C PHE A 131 7.28 -0.41 -11.85
N MET A 132 6.83 -0.99 -12.96
CA MET A 132 5.58 -0.61 -13.63
C MET A 132 4.34 -0.97 -12.79
N GLN A 133 4.37 -2.10 -12.07
CA GLN A 133 3.31 -2.48 -11.15
C GLN A 133 3.25 -1.51 -9.96
N ALA A 134 4.39 -1.15 -9.39
CA ALA A 134 4.50 -0.18 -8.31
C ALA A 134 4.13 1.24 -8.74
N ALA A 135 4.53 1.66 -9.95
CA ALA A 135 4.17 2.94 -10.55
C ALA A 135 2.64 3.06 -10.77
N LYS A 136 1.95 1.94 -10.99
CA LYS A 136 0.48 1.89 -11.07
C LYS A 136 -0.20 1.75 -9.71
N ASP A 137 0.54 1.39 -8.67
CA ASP A 137 -0.03 1.27 -7.34
C ASP A 137 -0.20 2.65 -6.71
N ILE A 138 -1.45 3.06 -6.58
CA ILE A 138 -1.86 4.32 -5.95
C ILE A 138 -2.03 4.17 -4.43
N SER A 139 -1.83 2.98 -3.86
CA SER A 139 -1.91 2.79 -2.41
C SER A 139 -0.79 3.53 -1.68
N GLY A 140 -1.10 4.04 -0.49
CA GLY A 140 -0.16 4.77 0.35
C GLY A 140 -0.74 6.01 1.00
N GLU A 141 0.12 6.74 1.71
CA GLU A 141 -0.19 8.00 2.36
C GLU A 141 0.01 9.19 1.40
N TYR A 142 -1.01 10.03 1.31
CA TYR A 142 -1.00 11.33 0.65
C TYR A 142 -1.15 12.39 1.74
N ALA A 143 -0.14 13.24 1.90
CA ALA A 143 -0.08 14.22 2.97
C ALA A 143 -0.32 15.65 2.47
N SER A 144 -0.80 16.47 3.38
CA SER A 144 -0.96 17.92 3.27
C SER A 144 -0.42 18.59 4.54
N ALA A 145 -0.47 19.93 4.60
CA ALA A 145 -0.12 20.67 5.81
C ALA A 145 -1.09 20.40 6.98
N THR A 146 -2.32 20.00 6.69
CA THR A 146 -3.41 19.89 7.67
C THR A 146 -3.80 18.46 8.00
N GLY A 147 -3.27 17.46 7.29
CA GLY A 147 -3.63 16.06 7.48
C GLY A 147 -3.15 15.11 6.40
N SER A 148 -3.66 13.89 6.42
CA SER A 148 -3.30 12.82 5.49
C SER A 148 -4.53 12.05 4.99
N VAL A 149 -4.44 11.56 3.76
CA VAL A 149 -5.33 10.56 3.17
C VAL A 149 -4.55 9.28 2.93
N PHE A 150 -5.10 8.14 3.32
CA PHE A 150 -4.51 6.84 3.12
C PHE A 150 -5.38 6.05 2.14
N LEU A 151 -4.79 5.64 1.01
CA LEU A 151 -5.41 4.71 0.08
C LEU A 151 -4.89 3.31 0.37
N LYS A 152 -5.75 2.39 0.79
CA LYS A 152 -5.41 0.99 1.07
C LYS A 152 -6.06 0.12 0.01
N LYS A 153 -5.26 -0.50 -0.85
CA LYS A 153 -5.75 -1.43 -1.87
C LYS A 153 -6.30 -2.70 -1.20
N SER A 154 -7.45 -3.18 -1.66
CA SER A 154 -8.01 -4.44 -1.16
C SER A 154 -7.07 -5.61 -1.49
N PRO A 155 -6.78 -6.50 -0.51
CA PRO A 155 -5.93 -7.66 -0.74
C PRO A 155 -6.59 -8.71 -1.65
N THR A 156 -7.92 -8.70 -1.75
CA THR A 156 -8.71 -9.68 -2.50
C THR A 156 -9.18 -9.16 -3.86
N ASN A 157 -9.27 -7.84 -4.04
CA ASN A 157 -9.70 -7.27 -5.31
C ASN A 157 -8.97 -5.97 -5.65
N PRO A 158 -8.16 -5.94 -6.73
CA PRO A 158 -7.34 -4.77 -7.07
C PRO A 158 -8.13 -3.53 -7.52
N ARG A 159 -9.44 -3.66 -7.79
CA ARG A 159 -10.31 -2.52 -8.12
C ARG A 159 -10.89 -1.80 -6.90
N TYR A 160 -10.77 -2.39 -5.71
CA TYR A 160 -11.38 -1.84 -4.50
C TYR A 160 -10.32 -1.27 -3.57
N PHE A 161 -10.66 -0.16 -2.93
CA PHE A 161 -9.81 0.53 -1.97
C PHE A 161 -10.60 0.89 -0.72
N SER A 162 -9.92 0.85 0.43
CA SER A 162 -10.36 1.56 1.62
C SER A 162 -9.63 2.90 1.68
N ILE A 163 -10.38 3.97 1.89
CA ILE A 163 -9.85 5.33 1.98
C ILE A 163 -10.03 5.83 3.41
N VAL A 164 -8.95 6.26 4.02
CA VAL A 164 -8.96 6.88 5.35
C VAL A 164 -8.55 8.33 5.21
N ILE A 165 -9.35 9.26 5.70
CA ILE A 165 -9.02 10.69 5.74
C ILE A 165 -8.83 11.10 7.19
N GLN A 166 -7.75 11.81 7.51
CA GLN A 166 -7.44 12.28 8.85
C GLN A 166 -6.82 13.69 8.80
N ASN A 167 -7.62 14.70 9.12
CA ASN A 167 -7.24 16.11 9.15
C ASN A 167 -7.32 16.68 10.56
N GLY A 168 -6.23 17.30 11.03
CA GLY A 168 -6.14 17.87 12.36
C GLY A 168 -5.56 16.93 13.45
N PRO A 169 -5.32 17.47 14.65
CA PRO A 169 -4.80 16.72 15.81
C PRO A 169 -5.86 15.74 16.34
N VAL A 170 -5.44 14.65 17.01
CA VAL A 170 -6.34 13.57 17.50
C VAL A 170 -7.53 14.10 18.32
N SER A 171 -7.30 15.10 19.17
CA SER A 171 -8.33 15.71 20.03
C SER A 171 -9.41 16.48 19.26
N GLU A 172 -9.13 16.92 18.04
CA GLU A 172 -10.01 17.74 17.21
C GLU A 172 -9.83 17.36 15.74
N ARG A 173 -9.99 16.07 15.45
CA ARG A 173 -9.72 15.50 14.13
C ARG A 173 -10.98 15.34 13.30
N ALA A 174 -10.96 15.93 12.11
CA ALA A 174 -11.87 15.54 11.05
C ALA A 174 -11.36 14.24 10.41
N GLU A 175 -12.15 13.18 10.47
CA GLU A 175 -11.74 11.88 9.94
C GLU A 175 -12.92 11.01 9.54
N ILE A 176 -12.69 10.17 8.54
CA ILE A 176 -13.62 9.16 8.04
C ILE A 176 -12.82 7.98 7.46
N GLU A 177 -13.34 6.76 7.63
CA GLU A 177 -12.89 5.57 6.91
C GLU A 177 -14.01 5.10 5.98
N MET A 178 -13.68 4.96 4.70
CA MET A 178 -14.60 4.56 3.65
C MET A 178 -14.06 3.27 3.03
N GLY A 179 -14.66 2.13 3.37
CA GLY A 179 -14.22 0.83 2.91
C GLY A 179 -14.83 0.45 1.55
N ASN A 180 -14.14 -0.44 0.83
CA ASN A 180 -14.63 -1.09 -0.40
C ASN A 180 -15.14 -0.11 -1.48
N LEU A 181 -14.43 0.99 -1.70
CA LEU A 181 -14.71 1.91 -2.79
C LEU A 181 -14.10 1.38 -4.09
N GLU A 182 -14.92 1.26 -5.13
CA GLU A 182 -14.46 0.88 -6.46
C GLU A 182 -13.74 2.04 -7.15
N ILE A 183 -12.61 1.74 -7.78
CA ILE A 183 -11.85 2.68 -8.60
C ILE A 183 -12.60 3.00 -9.89
N ARG A 184 -12.80 4.28 -10.18
CA ARG A 184 -13.34 4.76 -11.47
C ARG A 184 -12.27 5.56 -12.20
N GLU A 185 -11.92 5.13 -13.41
CA GLU A 185 -10.95 5.83 -14.26
C GLU A 185 -11.66 6.64 -15.34
N SER A 186 -11.31 7.92 -15.48
CA SER A 186 -11.81 8.79 -16.55
C SER A 186 -10.75 9.84 -16.90
N ASN A 187 -10.37 9.93 -18.18
CA ASN A 187 -9.38 10.89 -18.70
C ASN A 187 -8.03 10.87 -17.94
N GLY A 188 -7.57 9.70 -17.49
CA GLY A 188 -6.34 9.56 -16.71
C GLY A 188 -6.44 10.00 -15.25
N HIS A 189 -7.64 10.38 -14.78
CA HIS A 189 -7.94 10.62 -13.38
C HIS A 189 -8.53 9.37 -12.76
N VAL A 190 -8.05 9.03 -11.57
CA VAL A 190 -8.67 8.03 -10.71
C VAL A 190 -9.68 8.76 -9.82
N ARG A 191 -10.88 8.21 -9.67
CA ARG A 191 -11.94 8.76 -8.82
C ARG A 191 -12.54 7.71 -7.91
N PHE A 192 -12.89 8.15 -6.71
CA PHE A 192 -13.69 7.42 -5.75
C PHE A 192 -14.82 8.33 -5.27
N THR A 193 -16.00 7.76 -5.07
CA THR A 193 -17.15 8.46 -4.51
C THR A 193 -17.72 7.61 -3.40
N PHE A 194 -17.83 8.19 -2.21
CA PHE A 194 -18.52 7.63 -1.07
C PHE A 194 -19.77 8.46 -0.79
N GLN A 195 -20.87 7.77 -0.47
CA GLN A 195 -22.13 8.42 -0.15
C GLN A 195 -22.82 7.65 0.97
N GLU A 196 -23.24 8.40 1.99
CA GLU A 196 -24.13 7.96 3.04
C GLU A 196 -25.10 9.11 3.39
N GLU A 197 -26.02 8.88 4.33
CA GLU A 197 -26.97 9.90 4.74
C GLU A 197 -26.25 11.16 5.27
N GLY A 198 -26.54 12.31 4.67
CA GLY A 198 -25.97 13.59 5.10
C GLY A 198 -24.48 13.80 4.77
N CYS A 199 -23.81 12.87 4.11
CA CYS A 199 -22.38 12.98 3.76
C CYS A 199 -22.05 12.35 2.40
N THR A 200 -21.39 13.11 1.54
CA THR A 200 -20.80 12.63 0.29
C THR A 200 -19.35 13.09 0.21
N VAL A 201 -18.45 12.18 -0.13
CA VAL A 201 -17.02 12.44 -0.25
C VAL A 201 -16.55 11.97 -1.63
N ASP A 202 -16.01 12.90 -2.41
CA ASP A 202 -15.40 12.64 -3.71
C ASP A 202 -13.89 12.77 -3.60
N VAL A 203 -13.18 11.72 -4.00
CA VAL A 203 -11.72 11.68 -4.01
C VAL A 203 -11.25 11.55 -5.45
N ALA A 204 -10.44 12.50 -5.90
CA ALA A 204 -9.83 12.48 -7.22
C ALA A 204 -8.31 12.38 -7.08
N LEU A 205 -7.68 11.49 -7.84
CA LEU A 205 -6.23 11.31 -7.88
C LEU A 205 -5.73 11.49 -9.31
N TYR A 206 -4.70 12.31 -9.45
CA TYR A 206 -4.01 12.57 -10.70
C TYR A 206 -2.54 12.87 -10.42
N ASN A 207 -1.62 12.21 -11.13
CA ASN A 207 -0.17 12.38 -10.93
C ASN A 207 0.28 12.31 -9.44
N PHE A 208 -0.27 11.34 -8.70
CA PHE A 208 -0.02 11.18 -7.25
C PHE A 208 -0.37 12.40 -6.38
N GLN A 209 -1.20 13.30 -6.90
CA GLN A 209 -1.82 14.39 -6.17
C GLN A 209 -3.28 14.03 -5.95
N LEU A 210 -3.72 14.10 -4.70
CA LEU A 210 -5.05 13.68 -4.30
C LEU A 210 -5.85 14.91 -3.85
N LYS A 211 -7.06 15.05 -4.38
CA LYS A 211 -8.01 16.09 -4.00
C LYS A 211 -9.26 15.45 -3.41
N VAL A 212 -9.66 15.92 -2.24
CA VAL A 212 -10.88 15.52 -1.56
C VAL A 212 -11.86 16.68 -1.57
N ALA A 213 -13.06 16.43 -2.07
CA ALA A 213 -14.20 17.30 -1.89
C ALA A 213 -15.23 16.61 -0.99
N GLN A 214 -15.88 17.37 -0.12
CA GLN A 214 -17.02 16.90 0.68
C GLN A 214 -18.27 17.71 0.35
N ARG A 215 -19.43 17.07 0.42
CA ARG A 215 -20.74 17.73 0.42
C ARG A 215 -21.53 17.17 1.60
N GLY A 216 -22.01 18.05 2.46
CA GLY A 216 -22.46 17.62 3.80
C GLY A 216 -21.25 17.23 4.66
N CYS A 217 -21.40 16.19 5.49
CA CYS A 217 -20.37 15.67 6.40
C CYS A 217 -20.02 16.59 7.60
N ALA A 218 -20.93 17.48 8.01
CA ALA A 218 -20.71 18.34 9.17
C ALA A 218 -20.37 17.54 10.44
N ASP A 219 -20.95 16.34 10.56
CA ASP A 219 -20.73 15.40 11.65
C ASP A 219 -19.29 14.84 11.72
N TYR A 220 -18.61 14.75 10.57
CA TYR A 220 -17.24 14.25 10.52
C TYR A 220 -16.19 15.36 10.67
N ASN A 221 -16.61 16.61 10.55
CA ASN A 221 -15.75 17.79 10.73
C ASN A 221 -15.47 18.02 12.23
N ALA A 222 -14.35 18.63 12.54
CA ALA A 222 -13.97 18.98 13.92
C ALA A 222 -13.33 20.36 13.96
N GLY A 223 -14.00 21.31 14.64
CA GLY A 223 -13.57 22.69 14.71
C GLY A 223 -13.39 23.32 13.32
N LYS A 224 -12.16 23.76 13.02
CA LYS A 224 -11.77 24.31 11.71
C LYS A 224 -11.38 23.24 10.67
N TYR A 225 -11.22 21.98 11.09
CA TYR A 225 -10.80 20.89 10.20
C TYR A 225 -12.03 20.27 9.53
N THR A 226 -11.91 20.06 8.22
CA THR A 226 -12.91 19.36 7.40
C THR A 226 -12.27 18.13 6.77
N LEU A 227 -13.05 17.24 6.16
CA LEU A 227 -12.53 16.13 5.36
C LEU A 227 -11.92 16.61 4.01
N SER A 228 -12.38 17.74 3.48
CA SER A 228 -11.90 18.29 2.21
C SER A 228 -10.47 18.81 2.28
N GLY A 229 -9.74 18.73 1.17
CA GLY A 229 -8.36 19.20 1.09
C GLY A 229 -7.62 18.75 -0.16
N GLU A 230 -6.40 19.27 -0.33
CA GLU A 230 -5.46 18.88 -1.39
C GLU A 230 -4.20 18.28 -0.76
N TYR A 231 -3.84 17.08 -1.22
CA TYR A 231 -2.79 16.24 -0.67
C TYR A 231 -1.78 15.95 -1.78
N ASN A 232 -0.85 16.89 -1.93
CA ASN A 232 0.09 16.93 -3.05
C ASN A 232 1.40 16.17 -2.79
N THR A 233 1.55 15.59 -1.59
CA THR A 233 2.77 14.89 -1.19
C THR A 233 2.49 13.41 -0.95
N TYR A 234 2.88 12.56 -1.90
CA TYR A 234 2.83 11.11 -1.75
C TYR A 234 4.03 10.60 -0.94
N LYS A 235 3.76 9.88 0.15
CA LYS A 235 4.78 9.31 1.06
C LYS A 235 4.95 7.79 0.94
N GLY A 236 4.16 7.13 0.11
CA GLY A 236 4.23 5.67 -0.05
C GLY A 236 3.48 4.87 1.00
N ASN A 237 3.68 3.55 0.97
CA ASN A 237 3.12 2.62 1.94
C ASN A 237 3.99 2.60 3.21
N THR A 238 3.78 3.57 4.08
CA THR A 238 4.42 3.61 5.40
C THR A 238 3.71 2.63 6.33
N ARG A 239 4.44 1.60 6.81
CA ARG A 239 3.97 0.81 7.95
C ARG A 239 3.99 1.72 9.18
N LYS A 240 2.83 2.26 9.55
CA LYS A 240 2.69 3.09 10.73
C LYS A 240 2.38 2.20 11.92
N VAL A 241 3.26 2.18 12.91
CA VAL A 241 2.91 1.69 14.25
C VAL A 241 2.03 2.75 14.88
N GLU A 242 0.86 2.35 15.36
CA GLU A 242 -0.06 3.27 15.98
C GLU A 242 0.43 3.66 17.37
N ASN A 243 0.71 4.95 17.54
CA ASN A 243 1.08 5.52 18.83
C ASN A 243 -0.12 6.29 19.38
N PHE A 244 -0.62 5.86 20.52
CA PHE A 244 -1.69 6.54 21.23
C PHE A 244 -1.07 7.55 22.18
N ASN A 245 -1.31 8.84 21.92
CA ASN A 245 -0.88 9.91 22.81
C ASN A 245 -2.08 10.82 23.09
N MET A 246 -2.75 10.58 24.22
CA MET A 246 -3.93 11.32 24.64
C MET A 246 -3.84 11.68 26.12
N PRO A 247 -4.39 12.83 26.57
CA PRO A 247 -4.42 13.18 27.98
C PRO A 247 -5.10 12.11 28.83
N GLU A 248 -4.50 11.80 29.98
CA GLU A 248 -5.11 10.93 30.98
C GLU A 248 -6.36 11.62 31.56
N GLN A 249 -7.47 10.90 31.63
CA GLN A 249 -8.73 11.38 32.21
C GLN A 249 -9.34 10.28 33.07
N GLU A 250 -9.84 10.62 34.25
CA GLU A 250 -10.43 9.67 35.19
C GLU A 250 -11.89 10.00 35.48
N PHE A 251 -12.75 8.99 35.40
CA PHE A 251 -14.19 9.10 35.62
C PHE A 251 -14.66 8.08 36.65
N LYS A 252 -15.63 8.43 37.49
CA LYS A 252 -16.14 7.54 38.55
C LYS A 252 -17.66 7.39 38.49
N PHE A 253 -18.11 6.14 38.40
CA PHE A 253 -19.52 5.79 38.20
C PHE A 253 -20.02 4.90 39.35
N LYS A 254 -21.13 5.32 39.98
CA LYS A 254 -21.78 4.54 41.05
C LYS A 254 -22.65 3.39 40.52
N LYS A 255 -23.15 3.56 39.29
CA LYS A 255 -23.98 2.62 38.54
C LYS A 255 -23.62 2.75 37.08
N TYR A 256 -23.81 1.70 36.31
CA TYR A 256 -23.61 1.69 34.86
C TYR A 256 -24.70 0.82 34.22
N LEU A 257 -24.90 0.94 32.91
CA LEU A 257 -25.77 0.03 32.18
C LEU A 257 -24.94 -1.18 31.75
N TRP A 258 -25.36 -2.36 32.18
CA TRP A 258 -24.83 -3.63 31.71
C TRP A 258 -25.82 -4.24 30.73
N CYS A 259 -25.34 -4.59 29.54
CA CYS A 259 -26.18 -5.25 28.55
C CYS A 259 -25.50 -6.56 28.15
N GLY A 260 -26.03 -7.68 28.65
CA GLY A 260 -25.43 -9.00 28.47
C GLY A 260 -25.53 -9.56 27.04
N SER A 261 -26.46 -9.06 26.22
CA SER A 261 -26.70 -9.52 24.85
C SER A 261 -27.30 -8.42 23.97
N GLY A 262 -26.60 -7.29 23.80
CA GLY A 262 -27.06 -6.17 22.98
C GLY A 262 -27.82 -5.07 23.73
N PHE A 263 -28.20 -4.01 23.02
CA PHE A 263 -28.84 -2.82 23.61
C PHE A 263 -30.21 -3.09 24.27
N ASP A 264 -30.95 -4.08 23.80
CA ASP A 264 -32.28 -4.40 24.33
C ASP A 264 -32.23 -5.08 25.72
N SER A 265 -31.06 -5.57 26.13
CA SER A 265 -30.87 -6.26 27.42
C SER A 265 -30.21 -5.36 28.47
N CYS A 266 -30.21 -4.05 28.30
CA CYS A 266 -29.49 -3.13 29.18
C CYS A 266 -30.21 -2.95 30.53
N GLU A 267 -29.51 -3.24 31.62
CA GLU A 267 -29.98 -3.04 32.99
C GLU A 267 -29.04 -2.13 33.76
N LYS A 268 -29.60 -1.26 34.61
CA LYS A 268 -28.80 -0.36 35.45
C LYS A 268 -28.32 -1.08 36.70
N VAL A 269 -27.06 -1.49 36.69
CA VAL A 269 -26.44 -2.30 37.74
C VAL A 269 -25.49 -1.49 38.62
N LYS A 270 -25.13 -2.05 39.78
CA LYS A 270 -23.96 -1.65 40.58
C LYS A 270 -22.93 -2.76 40.43
N ASP A 271 -21.65 -2.41 40.42
CA ASP A 271 -20.60 -3.42 40.54
C ASP A 271 -20.58 -3.94 41.98
N ASP A 272 -20.40 -5.25 42.14
CA ASP A 272 -20.38 -5.91 43.45
C ASP A 272 -19.21 -5.42 44.32
N ASN A 273 -18.13 -4.94 43.69
CA ASN A 273 -16.93 -4.43 44.35
C ASN A 273 -16.98 -2.91 44.64
N GLY A 274 -18.09 -2.23 44.33
CA GLY A 274 -18.31 -0.82 44.61
C GLY A 274 -18.31 0.10 43.37
N PRO A 275 -18.04 1.40 43.51
CA PRO A 275 -18.03 2.31 42.36
C PRO A 275 -16.93 1.94 41.35
N VAL A 276 -17.26 2.01 40.07
CA VAL A 276 -16.31 1.79 38.98
C VAL A 276 -15.59 3.09 38.66
N THR A 277 -14.27 3.07 38.68
CA THR A 277 -13.40 4.14 38.16
C THR A 277 -12.84 3.71 36.81
N ILE A 278 -12.92 4.59 35.82
CA ILE A 278 -12.30 4.37 34.51
C ILE A 278 -11.26 5.45 34.25
N THR A 279 -10.01 5.04 34.06
CA THR A 279 -8.91 5.91 33.65
C THR A 279 -8.67 5.71 32.15
N TRP A 280 -9.02 6.72 31.37
CA TRP A 280 -8.78 6.80 29.93
C TRP A 280 -7.36 7.28 29.65
N SER A 281 -6.64 6.62 28.75
CA SER A 281 -5.27 6.95 28.35
C SER A 281 -4.28 7.08 29.53
N LYS A 282 -4.22 6.04 30.37
CA LYS A 282 -3.31 5.97 31.51
C LYS A 282 -1.85 6.20 31.09
N GLY A 283 -1.16 7.11 31.78
CA GLY A 283 0.19 7.57 31.48
C GLY A 283 0.35 8.26 30.13
N GLY A 284 -0.76 8.69 29.51
CA GLY A 284 -0.78 9.31 28.20
C GLY A 284 -0.76 8.35 27.01
N ASN A 285 -0.68 7.03 27.25
CA ASN A 285 -0.31 6.04 26.23
C ASN A 285 -1.50 5.27 25.64
N GLY A 286 -2.73 5.76 25.80
CA GLY A 286 -3.95 5.11 25.31
C GLY A 286 -4.38 3.84 26.08
N PHE A 287 -3.70 3.48 27.16
CA PHE A 287 -4.16 2.41 28.05
C PHE A 287 -5.46 2.82 28.72
N ILE A 288 -6.39 1.88 28.85
CA ILE A 288 -7.63 2.10 29.59
C ILE A 288 -7.60 1.21 30.82
N GLU A 289 -7.89 1.76 31.98
CA GLU A 289 -8.00 1.01 33.23
C GLU A 289 -9.43 1.11 33.75
N ARG A 290 -10.06 -0.03 34.03
CA ARG A 290 -11.34 -0.14 34.73
C ARG A 290 -11.05 -0.71 36.12
N LYS A 291 -11.39 0.01 37.18
CA LYS A 291 -11.17 -0.39 38.57
C LYS A 291 -12.47 -0.39 39.36
N ALA A 292 -12.75 -1.46 40.10
CA ALA A 292 -13.85 -1.53 41.07
C ALA A 292 -13.34 -2.21 42.35
N GLY A 293 -13.26 -1.46 43.45
CA GLY A 293 -12.61 -1.96 44.68
C GLY A 293 -11.14 -2.33 44.45
N GLU A 294 -10.81 -3.60 44.71
CA GLU A 294 -9.48 -4.17 44.44
C GLU A 294 -9.34 -4.75 43.02
N ASP A 295 -10.45 -4.96 42.31
CA ASP A 295 -10.44 -5.49 40.95
C ASP A 295 -9.99 -4.41 39.96
N VAL A 296 -8.92 -4.70 39.22
CA VAL A 296 -8.35 -3.82 38.21
C VAL A 296 -8.21 -4.57 36.88
N HIS A 297 -8.83 -4.03 35.84
CA HIS A 297 -8.70 -4.52 34.47
C HIS A 297 -7.99 -3.46 33.65
N THR A 298 -6.86 -3.84 33.03
CA THR A 298 -6.11 -2.97 32.13
C THR A 298 -6.30 -3.43 30.68
N TYR A 299 -6.52 -2.46 29.81
CA TYR A 299 -6.77 -2.67 28.40
C TYR A 299 -5.67 -1.98 27.60
N ARG A 300 -4.85 -2.78 26.92
CA ARG A 300 -3.76 -2.31 26.07
C ARG A 300 -4.34 -1.87 24.72
N PRO A 301 -4.01 -0.67 24.22
CA PRO A 301 -4.50 -0.22 22.92
C PRO A 301 -3.77 -0.92 21.78
N PHE A 302 -4.49 -1.22 20.71
CA PHE A 302 -3.96 -1.89 19.52
C PHE A 302 -4.27 -1.14 18.23
N GLU A 303 -5.48 -0.61 18.10
CA GLU A 303 -5.95 0.02 16.87
C GLU A 303 -6.92 1.15 17.19
N HIS A 304 -6.70 2.32 16.61
CA HIS A 304 -7.69 3.39 16.59
C HIS A 304 -8.74 3.06 15.54
N VAL A 305 -10.00 3.15 15.92
CA VAL A 305 -11.12 2.86 15.03
C VAL A 305 -11.77 4.18 14.67
N ILE A 306 -11.94 4.43 13.39
CA ILE A 306 -12.59 5.65 12.94
C ILE A 306 -14.11 5.46 13.06
N PRO A 307 -14.82 6.29 13.84
CA PRO A 307 -16.25 6.11 14.09
C PRO A 307 -17.09 6.40 12.84
N HIS A 308 -18.18 5.65 12.68
CA HIS A 308 -19.25 5.95 11.73
C HIS A 308 -20.39 6.71 12.42
N LYS A 309 -21.28 7.33 11.64
CA LYS A 309 -22.43 8.09 12.16
C LYS A 309 -23.25 7.35 13.22
N ARG A 310 -23.43 6.02 13.07
CA ARG A 310 -24.15 5.17 14.04
C ARG A 310 -23.49 5.11 15.43
N ASP A 311 -22.19 5.38 15.51
CA ASP A 311 -21.44 5.34 16.76
C ASP A 311 -21.60 6.62 17.58
N PHE A 312 -22.21 7.66 16.99
CA PHE A 312 -22.32 8.97 17.61
C PHE A 312 -23.38 8.96 18.71
N TYR A 313 -23.13 9.73 19.77
CA TYR A 313 -24.07 9.86 20.88
C TYR A 313 -24.55 11.30 20.96
N LYS A 314 -25.86 11.53 20.72
CA LYS A 314 -26.46 12.87 20.70
C LYS A 314 -25.71 13.88 19.82
N GLY A 315 -25.18 13.42 18.69
CA GLY A 315 -24.39 14.23 17.75
C GLY A 315 -22.90 14.36 18.08
N GLU A 316 -22.45 13.83 19.23
CA GLU A 316 -21.03 13.79 19.56
C GLU A 316 -20.33 12.56 18.94
N LYS A 317 -19.20 12.83 18.26
CA LYS A 317 -18.29 11.82 17.73
C LYS A 317 -17.40 11.24 18.84
N PRO A 318 -17.36 9.92 19.04
CA PRO A 318 -16.47 9.31 20.02
C PRO A 318 -15.03 9.20 19.52
N VAL A 319 -14.09 9.09 20.47
CA VAL A 319 -12.78 8.47 20.23
C VAL A 319 -12.93 6.98 20.45
N ILE A 320 -12.61 6.15 19.44
CA ILE A 320 -12.72 4.70 19.53
C ILE A 320 -11.35 4.03 19.51
N ILE A 321 -11.09 3.17 20.49
CA ILE A 321 -9.87 2.37 20.56
C ILE A 321 -10.24 0.91 20.71
N LYS A 322 -9.72 0.10 19.80
CA LYS A 322 -9.68 -1.34 19.95
C LYS A 322 -8.52 -1.69 20.88
N THR A 323 -8.86 -2.39 21.94
CA THR A 323 -7.94 -2.77 22.99
C THR A 323 -7.98 -4.28 23.22
N LYS A 324 -6.92 -4.80 23.82
CA LYS A 324 -6.88 -6.16 24.36
C LYS A 324 -6.73 -6.08 25.86
N ARG A 325 -7.56 -6.82 26.57
CA ARG A 325 -7.45 -6.97 28.02
C ARG A 325 -6.14 -7.67 28.38
N THR A 326 -5.42 -7.18 29.40
CA THR A 326 -4.05 -7.64 29.71
C THR A 326 -4.00 -8.83 30.65
N ASP A 327 -5.00 -8.98 31.53
CA ASP A 327 -5.14 -10.05 32.53
C ASP A 327 -5.81 -11.31 31.98
N MET A 328 -6.46 -11.25 30.81
CA MET A 328 -7.12 -12.40 30.18
C MET A 328 -6.68 -12.59 28.72
N ALA A 329 -6.39 -13.84 28.35
CA ALA A 329 -6.07 -14.18 26.97
C ALA A 329 -7.35 -14.18 26.10
N GLY A 330 -7.37 -13.37 25.04
CA GLY A 330 -8.37 -13.48 23.97
C GLY A 330 -9.57 -12.54 24.06
N GLU A 331 -9.63 -11.67 25.08
CA GLU A 331 -10.67 -10.64 25.17
C GLU A 331 -10.24 -9.33 24.50
N TRP A 332 -10.96 -8.99 23.43
CA TRP A 332 -10.80 -7.76 22.68
C TRP A 332 -12.01 -6.86 22.92
N MET A 333 -11.78 -5.58 23.21
CA MET A 333 -12.84 -4.60 23.43
C MET A 333 -12.68 -3.41 22.51
N PHE A 334 -13.80 -2.91 21.99
CA PHE A 334 -13.89 -1.55 21.50
C PHE A 334 -14.32 -0.64 22.65
N TRP A 335 -13.49 0.36 22.92
CA TRP A 335 -13.78 1.40 23.88
C TRP A 335 -14.11 2.68 23.14
N TYR A 336 -15.24 3.28 23.49
CA TYR A 336 -15.76 4.53 22.94
C TYR A 336 -15.75 5.55 24.06
N PHE A 337 -15.07 6.67 23.85
CA PHE A 337 -15.06 7.78 24.78
C PHE A 337 -15.69 9.02 24.12
N TYR A 338 -16.65 9.62 24.81
CA TYR A 338 -17.39 10.81 24.38
C TYR A 338 -17.02 11.95 25.35
N PRO A 339 -16.01 12.78 25.03
CA PRO A 339 -15.44 13.74 25.96
C PRO A 339 -16.43 14.78 26.52
N LYS A 340 -17.36 15.28 25.69
CA LYS A 340 -18.34 16.31 26.08
C LYS A 340 -19.49 15.73 26.88
N ALA A 341 -19.93 14.52 26.55
CA ALA A 341 -20.95 13.80 27.30
C ALA A 341 -20.41 13.12 28.58
N GLU A 342 -19.08 13.12 28.80
CA GLU A 342 -18.40 12.37 29.87
C GLU A 342 -18.82 10.89 29.92
N ARG A 343 -19.14 10.34 28.74
CA ARG A 343 -19.70 9.00 28.59
C ARG A 343 -18.62 8.06 28.08
N LEU A 344 -18.61 6.84 28.61
CA LEU A 344 -17.81 5.73 28.08
C LEU A 344 -18.72 4.56 27.69
N LYS A 345 -18.41 3.91 26.57
CA LYS A 345 -19.05 2.66 26.16
C LYS A 345 -17.96 1.64 25.87
N MET A 346 -18.07 0.45 26.44
CA MET A 346 -17.21 -0.69 26.14
C MET A 346 -18.05 -1.76 25.45
N VAL A 347 -17.56 -2.33 24.35
CA VAL A 347 -18.25 -3.39 23.59
C VAL A 347 -17.27 -4.51 23.27
N ARG A 348 -17.68 -5.77 23.43
CA ARG A 348 -16.86 -6.92 23.02
C ARG A 348 -16.63 -6.92 21.51
N ALA A 349 -15.36 -6.93 21.09
CA ALA A 349 -15.00 -7.02 19.69
C ALA A 349 -15.19 -8.45 19.14
N GLY A 350 -15.55 -8.56 17.86
CA GLY A 350 -15.75 -9.84 17.16
C GLY A 350 -17.16 -10.42 17.24
N MET A 351 -18.09 -9.73 17.91
CA MET A 351 -19.53 -10.03 17.91
C MET A 351 -20.29 -8.89 17.22
N LYS A 352 -21.48 -9.17 16.68
CA LYS A 352 -22.38 -8.10 16.22
C LYS A 352 -22.83 -7.28 17.42
N GLU A 353 -22.92 -5.96 17.29
CA GLU A 353 -23.34 -5.08 18.41
C GLU A 353 -24.70 -5.45 19.00
N GLU A 354 -25.61 -6.00 18.19
CA GLU A 354 -26.93 -6.48 18.59
C GLU A 354 -26.90 -7.64 19.62
N ILE A 355 -25.78 -8.35 19.73
CA ILE A 355 -25.62 -9.52 20.61
C ILE A 355 -24.36 -9.44 21.48
N ALA A 356 -23.49 -8.46 21.22
CA ALA A 356 -22.28 -8.27 21.99
C ALA A 356 -22.66 -7.79 23.39
N TYR A 357 -21.96 -8.32 24.40
CA TYR A 357 -22.06 -7.71 25.71
C TYR A 357 -21.44 -6.31 25.67
N MET A 358 -22.01 -5.41 26.45
CA MET A 358 -21.57 -4.02 26.53
C MET A 358 -21.75 -3.42 27.93
N GLU A 359 -20.87 -2.49 28.26
CA GLU A 359 -20.98 -1.64 29.44
C GLU A 359 -21.10 -0.19 28.98
N ILE A 360 -22.07 0.55 29.52
CA ILE A 360 -22.24 1.98 29.25
C ILE A 360 -22.19 2.74 30.57
N TYR A 361 -21.27 3.69 30.62
CA TYR A 361 -20.96 4.53 31.76
C TYR A 361 -21.39 5.95 31.44
N GLU A 362 -22.40 6.45 32.17
CA GLU A 362 -23.04 7.76 31.98
C GLU A 362 -23.60 8.33 33.29
#